data_AF-A0A7Y1YXJ4-F1
#
_entry.id   AF-A0A7Y1YXJ4-F1
#
_cell.length_a   1.000
_cell.length_b   1.000
_cell.length_c   1.000
_cell.angle_alpha   90.00
_cell.angle_beta   90.00
_cell.angle_gamma   90.00
#
_symmetry.space_group_name_H-M   'P 1'
#
loop_
_entity.id
_entity.type
_entity.pdbx_description
1 polymer ?
#
loop_
_entity_poly.entity_id
_entity_poly.type
_entity_poly.pdbx_seq_one_letter_code
_entity_poly.pdbx_strand_id
1 'polypeptide(L)'
;MTTQAGPLHELTFSVEQERVAEFELWLAGLAEESLHKQGLEAARVFTVGNDAADCATLICQFQCTDDSAFNVLLDGFFADTEAAIAQEFGTTVKVSSRTLREDEVENLPAAVESPDCLNCGTRLRGQYCGNCGQRASSRLISLWELISDAFGDLLEFDSRLWRTLLPLLARPGRLTRDYLEGRRARYMPPFRTYLVLSVIFFIVAFFDPRDDLSLLFEPEPEPAPEEIAEEAAAAAAAKKEILDELAREGIIAGAANPKDSVDKTAERGPEDVGNNNTNTGFNIEIDDETGECVVDADGLSELPQWLQRRLTPERLKRVCERIGADQGQTLVGLMLDNIPVALIVLLPLMALVLKILYPLSRRYFVEHLLFVIHYHAYFFLMLILEILFARISALIHLSGVISGLVLVAASCYIPVYLYVAMRHVYGQGRTLTFIKYVALVICYAAGATLTMLGVFLFALFAV
;
A
#
# COMPACT_ATOMS: atom_id res chain seq x y z
N MET A 1 20.94 39.79 -12.31
CA MET A 1 21.90 39.17 -11.38
C MET A 1 21.11 38.84 -10.14
N THR A 2 20.65 37.59 -10.05
CA THR A 2 19.93 37.05 -8.90
C THR A 2 20.93 36.94 -7.76
N THR A 3 20.77 37.77 -6.73
CA THR A 3 21.44 37.59 -5.44
C THR A 3 20.94 36.27 -4.85
N GLN A 4 21.65 35.16 -5.10
CA GLN A 4 21.50 33.97 -4.29
C GLN A 4 21.97 34.35 -2.90
N ALA A 5 21.10 34.31 -1.88
CA ALA A 5 21.60 34.50 -0.52
C ALA A 5 22.45 33.27 -0.17
N GLY A 6 23.60 33.50 0.46
CA GLY A 6 24.47 32.41 0.89
C GLY A 6 23.87 31.64 2.08
N PRO A 7 24.57 30.60 2.56
CA PRO A 7 24.09 29.76 3.64
C PRO A 7 23.90 30.56 4.94
N LEU A 8 22.85 30.24 5.68
CA LEU A 8 22.54 30.78 6.99
C LEU A 8 23.08 29.83 8.07
N HIS A 9 24.01 30.28 8.89
CA HIS A 9 24.55 29.49 10.00
C HIS A 9 23.91 29.92 11.31
N GLU A 10 23.28 29.00 12.03
CA GLU A 10 22.61 29.26 13.30
C GLU A 10 23.35 28.58 14.44
N LEU A 11 23.69 29.37 15.47
CA LEU A 11 24.20 28.92 16.76
C LEU A 11 23.10 29.04 17.80
N THR A 12 22.76 27.92 18.44
CA THR A 12 21.79 27.85 19.53
C THR A 12 22.52 27.61 20.84
N PHE A 13 22.23 28.44 21.82
CA PHE A 13 22.86 28.47 23.14
C PHE A 13 21.82 28.15 24.20
N SER A 14 22.07 27.11 25.00
CA SER A 14 21.30 26.84 26.21
C SER A 14 22.13 27.35 27.40
N VAL A 15 21.60 28.36 28.10
CA VAL A 15 22.29 29.08 29.18
C VAL A 15 21.49 28.97 30.47
N GLU A 16 22.14 28.66 31.59
CA GLU A 16 21.51 28.66 32.92
C GLU A 16 20.97 30.05 33.29
N GLN A 17 19.78 30.09 33.91
CA GLN A 17 19.01 31.32 34.13
C GLN A 17 19.79 32.42 34.89
N GLU A 18 20.74 32.06 35.74
CA GLU A 18 21.56 33.00 36.53
C GLU A 18 22.58 33.79 35.67
N ARG A 19 23.00 33.26 34.52
CA ARG A 19 24.03 33.86 33.66
C ARG A 19 23.51 34.39 32.31
N VAL A 20 22.20 34.34 32.10
CA VAL A 20 21.57 34.76 30.83
C VAL A 20 21.90 36.20 30.48
N ALA A 21 21.77 37.14 31.42
CA ALA A 21 22.01 38.56 31.15
C ALA A 21 23.48 38.86 30.80
N GLU A 22 24.42 38.15 31.42
CA GLU A 22 25.86 38.26 31.11
C GLU A 22 26.14 37.71 29.71
N PHE A 23 25.55 36.56 29.38
CA PHE A 23 25.74 35.93 28.08
C PHE A 23 25.05 36.68 26.94
N GLU A 24 23.88 37.28 27.16
CA GLU A 24 23.20 38.14 26.17
C GLU A 24 24.06 39.34 25.77
N LEU A 25 24.72 39.98 26.75
CA LEU A 25 25.64 41.10 26.48
C LEU A 25 26.87 40.66 25.69
N TRP A 26 27.45 39.52 26.06
CA TRP A 26 28.58 38.93 25.34
C TRP A 26 28.20 38.57 23.89
N LEU A 27 27.04 37.92 23.72
CA LEU A 27 26.54 37.48 22.42
C LEU A 27 26.20 38.65 21.49
N ALA A 28 25.69 39.76 22.04
CA ALA A 28 25.47 40.99 21.29
C ALA A 28 26.80 41.59 20.77
N GLY A 29 27.85 41.57 21.61
CA GLY A 29 29.19 42.01 21.20
C GLY A 29 29.79 41.14 20.10
N LEU A 30 29.66 39.81 20.22
CA LEU A 30 30.09 38.87 19.19
C LEU A 30 29.35 39.09 17.86
N ALA A 31 28.03 39.31 17.90
CA ALA A 31 27.25 39.57 16.70
C ALA A 31 27.72 40.84 15.99
N GLU A 32 28.05 41.90 16.72
CA GLU A 32 28.60 43.14 16.15
C GLU A 32 30.01 42.93 15.56
N GLU A 33 30.91 42.23 16.27
CA GLU A 33 32.25 41.93 15.76
C GLU A 33 32.20 41.07 14.49
N SER A 34 31.25 40.13 14.42
CA SER A 34 31.11 39.22 13.28
C SER A 34 30.84 39.94 11.96
N LEU A 35 30.17 41.10 11.99
CA LEU A 35 29.88 41.91 10.81
C LEU A 35 31.13 42.52 10.16
N HIS A 36 32.26 42.56 10.88
CA HIS A 36 33.54 43.00 10.33
C HIS A 36 34.33 41.89 9.62
N LYS A 37 33.87 40.63 9.68
CA LYS A 37 34.54 39.50 9.01
C LYS A 37 34.12 39.44 7.54
N GLN A 38 35.09 39.15 6.67
CA GLN A 38 34.82 38.98 5.25
C GLN A 38 33.95 37.74 5.02
N GLY A 39 32.87 37.88 4.24
CA GLY A 39 31.97 36.78 3.90
C GLY A 39 30.71 36.65 4.75
N LEU A 40 30.49 37.57 5.70
CA LEU A 40 29.33 37.60 6.59
C LEU A 40 28.49 38.87 6.32
N GLU A 41 27.22 38.70 5.96
CA GLU A 41 26.33 39.78 5.54
C GLU A 41 25.44 40.31 6.67
N ALA A 42 25.02 39.43 7.57
CA ALA A 42 24.16 39.79 8.69
C ALA A 42 24.36 38.85 9.88
N ALA A 43 24.20 39.38 11.08
CA ALA A 43 24.13 38.63 12.33
C ALA A 43 22.87 39.06 13.09
N ARG A 44 22.03 38.12 13.50
CA ARG A 44 20.78 38.39 14.23
C ARG A 44 20.70 37.53 15.47
N VAL A 45 20.43 38.16 16.61
CA VAL A 45 20.25 37.48 17.89
C VAL A 45 18.75 37.41 18.21
N PHE A 46 18.27 36.23 18.58
CA PHE A 46 16.91 35.97 19.01
C PHE A 46 16.93 35.34 20.39
N THR A 47 16.08 35.83 21.29
CA THR A 47 15.82 35.21 22.59
C THR A 47 14.55 34.38 22.47
N VAL A 48 14.68 33.05 22.54
CA VAL A 48 13.54 32.14 22.59
C VAL A 48 13.25 31.92 24.06
N GLY A 49 12.14 32.47 24.54
CA GLY A 49 11.83 32.63 25.96
C GLY A 49 11.98 31.37 26.82
N ASN A 50 12.06 31.56 28.14
CA ASN A 50 12.31 30.51 29.14
C ASN A 50 11.43 29.27 28.93
N ASP A 51 12.05 28.16 28.53
CA ASP A 51 11.45 26.85 28.71
C ASP A 51 11.36 26.56 30.22
N ALA A 52 10.38 25.74 30.62
CA ALA A 52 9.99 25.47 32.01
C ALA A 52 11.05 24.74 32.89
N ALA A 53 12.33 24.82 32.54
CA ALA A 53 13.44 24.14 33.20
C ALA A 53 14.70 25.03 33.21
N ASP A 54 14.82 25.97 34.17
CA ASP A 54 16.03 26.71 34.62
C ASP A 54 17.08 27.19 33.58
N CYS A 55 16.77 27.17 32.29
CA CYS A 55 17.67 27.47 31.18
C CYS A 55 16.93 28.32 30.14
N ALA A 56 17.58 29.38 29.66
CA ALA A 56 17.12 30.18 28.54
C ALA A 56 17.79 29.73 27.25
N THR A 57 17.06 29.80 26.15
CA THR A 57 17.57 29.49 24.81
C THR A 57 17.80 30.76 24.04
N LEU A 58 19.05 31.00 23.66
CA LEU A 58 19.46 32.13 22.84
C LEU A 58 19.91 31.61 21.48
N ILE A 59 19.55 32.30 20.41
CA ILE A 59 19.87 31.89 19.04
C ILE A 59 20.59 33.05 18.37
N CYS A 60 21.73 32.78 17.74
CA CYS A 60 22.43 33.73 16.87
C CYS A 60 22.52 33.18 15.46
N GLN A 61 21.99 33.93 14.48
CA GLN A 61 21.96 33.56 13.08
C GLN A 61 22.91 34.45 12.27
N PHE A 62 23.84 33.83 11.55
CA PHE A 62 24.83 34.46 10.68
C PHE A 62 24.50 34.16 9.22
N GLN A 63 24.25 35.19 8.42
CA GLN A 63 24.02 35.08 6.99
C GLN A 63 25.35 35.22 6.25
N CYS A 64 25.76 34.20 5.51
CA CYS A 64 27.00 34.24 4.72
C CYS A 64 26.74 34.68 3.29
N THR A 65 27.77 35.21 2.61
CA THR A 65 27.67 35.64 1.20
C THR A 65 27.56 34.44 0.24
N ASP A 66 28.35 33.39 0.47
CA ASP A 66 28.46 32.21 -0.39
C ASP A 66 29.07 31.01 0.35
N ASP A 67 29.02 29.82 -0.27
CA ASP A 67 29.54 28.56 0.30
C ASP A 67 31.07 28.61 0.54
N SER A 68 31.83 29.37 -0.25
CA SER A 68 33.29 29.46 -0.09
C SER A 68 33.68 30.31 1.13
N ALA A 69 32.99 31.44 1.30
CA ALA A 69 33.06 32.27 2.49
C ALA A 69 32.66 31.50 3.76
N PHE A 70 31.57 30.73 3.69
CA PHE A 70 31.10 29.92 4.82
C PHE A 70 32.15 28.90 5.29
N ASN A 71 32.79 28.16 4.38
CA ASN A 71 33.80 27.17 4.78
C ASN A 71 35.01 27.81 5.47
N VAL A 72 35.45 28.99 5.01
CA VAL A 72 36.54 29.74 5.65
C VAL A 72 36.12 30.23 7.05
N LEU A 73 34.88 30.66 7.22
CA LEU A 73 34.34 31.09 8.51
C LEU A 73 34.13 29.93 9.48
N LEU A 74 33.79 28.73 8.97
CA LEU A 74 33.60 27.52 9.77
C LEU A 74 34.88 27.05 10.44
N ASP A 75 35.97 26.97 9.70
CA ASP A 75 37.26 26.51 10.22
C ASP A 75 38.02 27.59 11.03
N GLY A 76 37.58 28.85 10.95
CA GLY A 76 38.18 29.97 11.67
C GLY A 76 37.24 30.57 12.70
N PHE A 77 36.43 31.55 12.28
CA PHE A 77 35.61 32.37 13.18
C PHE A 77 34.67 31.55 14.08
N PHE A 78 33.96 30.57 13.53
CA PHE A 78 33.02 29.77 14.32
C PHE A 78 33.75 28.81 15.29
N ALA A 79 34.88 28.23 14.89
CA ALA A 79 35.72 27.41 15.76
C ALA A 79 36.34 28.22 16.92
N ASP A 80 36.83 29.43 16.62
CA ASP A 80 37.37 30.36 17.63
C ASP A 80 36.28 30.82 18.61
N THR A 81 35.06 31.03 18.12
CA THR A 81 33.90 31.39 18.94
C THR A 81 33.54 30.28 19.92
N GLU A 82 33.48 29.02 19.48
CA GLU A 82 33.23 27.88 20.37
C GLU A 82 34.33 27.74 21.44
N ALA A 83 35.59 27.97 21.07
CA ALA A 83 36.71 27.95 22.01
C ALA A 83 36.63 29.08 23.04
N ALA A 84 36.26 30.30 22.63
CA ALA A 84 36.06 31.44 23.52
C ALA A 84 34.93 31.19 24.53
N ILE A 85 33.80 30.63 24.08
CA ILE A 85 32.68 30.27 24.96
C ILE A 85 33.11 29.24 26.00
N ALA A 86 33.84 28.21 25.56
CA ALA A 86 34.36 27.18 26.47
C ALA A 86 35.34 27.76 27.51
N GLN A 87 36.12 28.77 27.15
CA GLN A 87 37.07 29.43 28.04
C GLN A 87 36.40 30.38 29.05
N GLU A 88 35.40 31.15 28.62
CA GLU A 88 34.78 32.23 29.41
C GLU A 88 33.55 31.76 30.20
N PHE A 89 32.78 30.80 29.66
CA PHE A 89 31.53 30.32 30.26
C PHE A 89 31.55 28.83 30.68
N GLY A 90 32.60 28.09 30.34
CA GLY A 90 32.80 26.71 30.79
C GLY A 90 31.66 25.76 30.35
N THR A 91 31.23 24.87 31.25
CA THR A 91 30.14 23.90 30.96
C THR A 91 28.72 24.45 31.16
N THR A 92 28.60 25.70 31.58
CA THR A 92 27.33 26.37 31.92
C THR A 92 26.54 26.79 30.69
N VAL A 93 27.21 26.89 29.53
CA VAL A 93 26.62 27.19 28.24
C VAL A 93 26.81 25.99 27.32
N LYS A 94 25.71 25.47 26.77
CA LYS A 94 25.77 24.43 25.74
C LYS A 94 25.51 25.08 24.38
N VAL A 95 26.42 24.83 23.44
CA VAL A 95 26.34 25.32 22.06
C VAL A 95 25.91 24.18 21.14
N SER A 96 24.95 24.44 20.27
CA SER A 96 24.65 23.63 19.09
C SER A 96 24.69 24.51 17.84
N SER A 97 25.13 23.96 16.72
CA SER A 97 25.22 24.69 15.46
C SER A 97 24.48 23.95 14.34
N ARG A 98 23.85 24.71 13.43
CA ARG A 98 23.23 24.17 12.21
C ARG A 98 23.42 25.13 11.04
N THR A 99 23.58 24.60 9.84
CA THR A 99 23.62 25.40 8.61
C THR A 99 22.34 25.16 7.82
N LEU A 100 21.62 26.24 7.53
CA LEU A 100 20.35 26.32 6.80
C LEU A 100 20.61 26.91 5.41
N ARG A 101 19.96 26.37 4.38
CA ARG A 101 20.00 26.91 3.01
C ARG A 101 18.64 27.52 2.64
N GLU A 102 18.65 28.48 1.71
CA GLU A 102 17.49 29.33 1.39
C GLU A 102 16.29 28.53 0.84
N ASP A 103 16.51 27.32 0.31
CA ASP A 103 15.46 26.36 -0.07
C ASP A 103 14.67 25.77 1.13
N GLU A 104 15.11 26.00 2.36
CA GLU A 104 14.52 25.43 3.57
C GLU A 104 13.94 26.46 4.56
N VAL A 105 14.14 27.77 4.33
CA VAL A 105 13.73 28.85 5.27
C VAL A 105 12.20 29.04 5.32
N GLU A 106 11.49 28.72 4.25
CA GLU A 106 10.05 29.05 4.12
C GLU A 106 9.11 28.12 4.92
N ASN A 107 9.61 27.02 5.53
CA ASN A 107 8.76 25.99 6.14
C ASN A 107 9.33 25.34 7.43
N LEU A 108 9.53 26.13 8.48
CA LEU A 108 9.91 25.61 9.80
C LEU A 108 8.96 26.07 10.93
N PRO A 109 8.08 25.20 11.45
CA PRO A 109 7.83 25.15 12.88
C PRO A 109 9.01 24.43 13.58
N ALA A 110 9.31 24.85 14.81
CA ALA A 110 10.41 24.34 15.64
C ALA A 110 10.52 22.80 15.59
N ALA A 111 11.59 22.29 14.98
CA ALA A 111 11.92 20.87 15.02
C ALA A 111 12.22 20.47 16.47
N VAL A 112 11.70 19.32 16.90
CA VAL A 112 12.05 18.75 18.21
C VAL A 112 13.50 18.29 18.13
N GLU A 113 14.42 19.12 18.63
CA GLU A 113 15.86 18.86 18.70
C GLU A 113 16.15 17.95 19.91
N SER A 114 16.17 16.63 19.71
CA SER A 114 16.73 15.73 20.73
C SER A 114 18.27 15.75 20.62
N PRO A 115 19.02 16.00 21.71
CA PRO A 115 20.49 16.02 21.68
C PRO A 115 21.11 14.64 21.36
N ASP A 116 20.31 13.58 21.50
CA ASP A 116 20.67 12.20 21.22
C ASP A 116 19.93 11.65 19.99
N CYS A 117 20.57 10.71 19.29
CA CYS A 117 19.99 10.02 18.16
C CYS A 117 18.79 9.14 18.58
N LEU A 118 17.64 9.33 17.95
CA LEU A 118 16.42 8.58 18.27
C LEU A 118 16.56 7.06 18.07
N ASN A 119 17.38 6.60 17.11
CA ASN A 119 17.59 5.17 16.85
C ASN A 119 18.62 4.51 17.78
N CYS A 120 19.81 5.10 17.94
CA CYS A 120 20.92 4.45 18.65
C CYS A 120 21.29 5.11 20.00
N GLY A 121 20.68 6.25 20.35
CA GLY A 121 20.97 6.99 21.58
C GLY A 121 22.34 7.67 21.62
N THR A 122 23.09 7.66 20.51
CA THR A 122 24.38 8.35 20.44
C THR A 122 24.17 9.85 20.30
N ARG A 123 24.91 10.65 21.08
CA ARG A 123 24.87 12.11 21.01
C ARG A 123 25.16 12.60 19.59
N LEU A 124 24.27 13.46 19.07
CA LEU A 124 24.39 13.98 17.71
C LEU A 124 25.43 15.11 17.70
N ARG A 125 26.35 15.05 16.72
CA ARG A 125 27.41 16.06 16.50
C ARG A 125 27.27 16.76 15.14
N GLY A 126 26.18 16.49 14.41
CA GLY A 126 25.93 17.01 13.06
C GLY A 126 24.58 16.54 12.54
N GLN A 127 24.28 16.83 11.27
CA GLN A 127 23.00 16.49 10.64
C GLN A 127 22.71 14.99 10.52
N TYR A 128 23.74 14.14 10.63
CA TYR A 128 23.61 12.68 10.65
C TYR A 128 24.36 12.11 11.85
N CYS A 129 23.83 11.03 12.40
CA CYS A 129 24.48 10.27 13.46
C CYS A 129 25.69 9.52 12.88
N GLY A 130 26.90 9.83 13.35
CA GLY A 130 28.13 9.14 12.93
C GLY A 130 28.20 7.64 13.28
N ASN A 131 27.32 7.14 14.16
CA ASN A 131 27.28 5.72 14.54
C ASN A 131 26.28 4.90 13.70
N CYS A 132 25.06 5.41 13.51
CA CYS A 132 23.99 4.65 12.83
C CYS A 132 23.52 5.27 11.50
N GLY A 133 24.06 6.42 11.10
CA GLY A 133 23.70 7.11 9.85
C GLY A 133 22.33 7.78 9.84
N GLN A 134 21.59 7.84 10.96
CA GLN A 134 20.29 8.50 11.01
C GLN A 134 20.41 10.03 10.93
N ARG A 135 19.57 10.69 10.12
CA ARG A 135 19.40 12.16 10.16
C ARG A 135 18.94 12.67 11.54
N ALA A 136 19.53 13.75 12.00
CA ALA A 136 19.31 14.39 13.29
C ALA A 136 17.93 15.03 13.43
N SER A 137 17.38 15.58 12.33
CA SER A 137 16.04 16.16 12.34
C SER A 137 14.98 15.09 12.09
N SER A 138 14.03 14.97 13.02
CA SER A 138 12.84 14.13 12.88
C SER A 138 11.74 14.89 12.12
N ARG A 139 12.00 15.32 10.88
CA ARG A 139 10.94 15.92 10.06
C ARG A 139 9.81 14.89 9.83
N LEU A 140 8.58 15.39 9.75
CA LEU A 140 7.49 14.70 9.09
C LEU A 140 7.90 14.54 7.63
N ILE A 141 8.16 13.30 7.20
CA ILE A 141 8.62 13.01 5.84
C ILE A 141 7.50 13.40 4.89
N SER A 142 7.83 14.16 3.84
CA SER A 142 6.88 14.49 2.79
C SER A 142 6.56 13.23 1.96
N LEU A 143 5.37 13.17 1.34
CA LEU A 143 5.03 12.04 0.47
C LEU A 143 6.07 11.84 -0.66
N TRP A 144 6.65 12.93 -1.16
CA TRP A 144 7.64 12.92 -2.23
C TRP A 144 8.98 12.31 -1.80
N GLU A 145 9.49 12.72 -0.64
CA GLU A 145 10.75 12.20 -0.08
C GLU A 145 10.66 10.68 0.17
N LEU A 146 9.48 10.22 0.58
CA LEU A 146 9.23 8.80 0.80
C LEU A 146 9.19 7.98 -0.50
N ILE A 147 8.77 8.60 -1.61
CA ILE A 147 8.82 8.01 -2.95
C ILE A 147 10.25 8.02 -3.50
N SER A 148 11.01 9.12 -3.34
CA SER A 148 12.39 9.19 -3.82
C SER A 148 13.30 8.15 -3.15
N ASP A 149 13.12 7.93 -1.84
CA ASP A 149 13.85 6.89 -1.10
C ASP A 149 13.56 5.46 -1.61
N ALA A 150 12.39 5.24 -2.20
CA ALA A 150 12.00 3.94 -2.73
C ALA A 150 12.77 3.59 -4.01
N PHE A 151 13.08 4.58 -4.85
CA PHE A 151 13.76 4.39 -6.15
C PHE A 151 15.28 4.55 -6.09
N GLY A 152 15.84 5.18 -5.04
CA GLY A 152 17.28 5.44 -4.92
C GLY A 152 18.17 4.19 -4.88
N ASP A 153 17.79 3.14 -4.12
CA ASP A 153 18.66 1.97 -3.89
C ASP A 153 17.89 0.63 -3.92
N LEU A 154 17.16 0.35 -5.00
CA LEU A 154 16.36 -0.89 -5.10
C LEU A 154 17.21 -2.18 -5.16
N LEU A 155 18.52 -2.08 -5.44
CA LEU A 155 19.44 -3.22 -5.62
C LEU A 155 20.49 -3.40 -4.52
N GLU A 156 20.49 -2.60 -3.45
CA GLU A 156 21.35 -2.86 -2.30
C GLU A 156 20.75 -3.94 -1.41
N PHE A 157 21.24 -5.17 -1.53
CA PHE A 157 20.89 -6.29 -0.64
C PHE A 157 21.47 -6.03 0.77
N ASP A 158 20.73 -5.27 1.59
CA ASP A 158 21.17 -4.81 2.90
C ASP A 158 20.82 -5.81 4.03
N SER A 159 21.74 -5.96 4.98
CA SER A 159 21.54 -6.52 6.33
C SER A 159 20.27 -6.02 7.05
N ARG A 160 19.77 -4.83 6.68
CA ARG A 160 18.51 -4.25 7.19
C ARG A 160 17.26 -5.05 6.82
N LEU A 161 17.28 -5.86 5.75
CA LEU A 161 16.15 -6.66 5.32
C LEU A 161 15.71 -7.65 6.43
N TRP A 162 16.63 -8.48 6.92
CA TRP A 162 16.34 -9.42 8.02
C TRP A 162 15.95 -8.72 9.33
N ARG A 163 16.56 -7.56 9.61
CA ARG A 163 16.20 -6.73 10.76
C ARG A 163 14.78 -6.15 10.67
N THR A 164 14.21 -6.09 9.47
CA THR A 164 12.86 -5.58 9.20
C THR A 164 11.83 -6.71 9.15
N LEU A 165 12.13 -7.81 8.45
CA LEU A 165 11.20 -8.94 8.27
C LEU A 165 10.83 -9.64 9.59
N LEU A 166 11.81 -9.86 10.47
CA LEU A 166 11.55 -10.61 11.70
C LEU A 166 10.61 -9.83 12.67
N PRO A 167 10.82 -8.53 12.94
CA PRO A 167 9.84 -7.73 13.68
C PRO A 167 8.50 -7.57 12.96
N LEU A 168 8.51 -7.50 11.62
CA LEU A 168 7.28 -7.40 10.83
C LEU A 168 6.37 -8.62 11.04
N LEU A 169 6.95 -9.83 11.05
CA LEU A 169 6.23 -11.08 11.28
C LEU A 169 5.85 -11.30 12.76
N ALA A 170 6.80 -11.10 13.68
CA ALA A 170 6.63 -11.52 15.07
C ALA A 170 5.99 -10.47 15.99
N ARG A 171 5.95 -9.19 15.60
CA ARG A 171 5.51 -8.09 16.48
C ARG A 171 4.57 -7.12 15.75
N PRO A 172 3.24 -7.39 15.75
CA PRO A 172 2.26 -6.60 15.02
C PRO A 172 2.30 -5.12 15.38
N GLY A 173 2.45 -4.26 14.37
CA GLY A 173 2.43 -2.80 14.50
C GLY A 173 3.65 -2.17 15.19
N ARG A 174 4.62 -2.97 15.68
CA ARG A 174 5.82 -2.43 16.34
C ARG A 174 6.71 -1.67 15.35
N LEU A 175 6.87 -2.20 14.15
CA LEU A 175 7.70 -1.57 13.11
C LEU A 175 7.17 -0.18 12.74
N THR A 176 5.86 -0.08 12.47
CA THR A 176 5.17 1.19 12.24
C THR A 176 5.40 2.15 13.40
N ARG A 177 5.20 1.69 14.64
CA ARG A 177 5.37 2.52 15.83
C ARG A 177 6.81 3.01 16.00
N ASP A 178 7.80 2.12 15.85
CA ASP A 178 9.22 2.47 15.92
C ASP A 178 9.58 3.53 14.85
N TYR A 179 9.00 3.42 13.65
CA TYR A 179 9.21 4.40 12.58
C TYR A 179 8.55 5.75 12.86
N LEU A 180 7.34 5.75 13.42
CA LEU A 180 6.61 6.95 13.86
C LEU A 180 7.33 7.65 15.03
N GLU A 181 7.95 6.89 15.94
CA GLU A 181 8.78 7.39 17.04
C GLU A 181 10.19 7.83 16.57
N GLY A 182 10.48 7.77 15.26
CA GLY A 182 11.72 8.27 14.67
C GLY A 182 12.89 7.28 14.65
N ARG A 183 12.70 6.00 15.01
CA ARG A 183 13.74 4.95 14.96
C ARG A 183 13.87 4.35 13.55
N ARG A 184 14.26 5.15 12.56
CA ARG A 184 14.14 4.80 11.13
C ARG A 184 15.36 4.07 10.56
N ALA A 185 16.59 4.44 10.94
CA ALA A 185 17.80 3.93 10.28
C ALA A 185 18.07 2.42 10.48
N ARG A 186 17.47 1.81 11.51
CA ARG A 186 17.59 0.36 11.76
C ARG A 186 16.83 -0.49 10.74
N TYR A 187 15.75 0.05 10.20
CA TYR A 187 14.82 -0.66 9.34
C TYR A 187 14.99 -0.24 7.90
N MET A 188 14.57 -1.10 6.99
CA MET A 188 14.44 -0.77 5.58
C MET A 188 13.30 0.25 5.40
N PRO A 189 13.43 1.21 4.47
CA PRO A 189 12.36 2.17 4.20
C PRO A 189 11.03 1.45 3.87
N PRO A 190 9.89 1.92 4.39
CA PRO A 190 8.62 1.17 4.32
C PRO A 190 8.18 0.84 2.89
N PHE A 191 8.26 1.83 2.00
CA PHE A 191 7.91 1.66 0.58
C PHE A 191 8.83 0.65 -0.10
N ARG A 192 10.14 0.70 0.19
CA ARG A 192 11.10 -0.25 -0.36
C ARG A 192 10.81 -1.68 0.12
N THR A 193 10.49 -1.85 1.40
CA THR A 193 10.08 -3.16 1.94
C THR A 193 8.83 -3.68 1.26
N TYR A 194 7.82 -2.85 1.06
CA TYR A 194 6.60 -3.20 0.30
C TYR A 194 6.93 -3.61 -1.15
N LEU A 195 7.69 -2.79 -1.88
CA LEU A 195 8.02 -3.07 -3.29
C LEU A 195 8.81 -4.37 -3.41
N VAL A 196 9.86 -4.54 -2.62
CA VAL A 196 10.68 -5.77 -2.64
C VAL A 196 9.85 -7.00 -2.32
N LEU A 197 9.00 -6.95 -1.28
CA LEU A 197 8.13 -8.08 -0.94
C LEU A 197 7.04 -8.34 -1.99
N SER A 198 6.49 -7.30 -2.62
CA SER A 198 5.54 -7.49 -3.72
C SER A 198 6.20 -8.15 -4.93
N VAL A 199 7.40 -7.71 -5.32
CA VAL A 199 8.16 -8.29 -6.44
C VAL A 199 8.53 -9.74 -6.13
N ILE A 200 9.04 -10.02 -4.92
CA ILE A 200 9.34 -11.40 -4.49
C ILE A 200 8.06 -12.24 -4.48
N PHE A 201 6.93 -11.71 -3.99
CA PHE A 201 5.66 -12.42 -4.00
C PHE A 201 5.24 -12.80 -5.41
N PHE A 202 5.24 -11.86 -6.36
CA PHE A 202 4.86 -12.15 -7.74
C PHE A 202 5.84 -13.12 -8.40
N ILE A 203 7.15 -13.00 -8.13
CA ILE A 203 8.13 -13.99 -8.60
C ILE A 203 7.79 -15.37 -8.01
N VAL A 204 7.56 -15.49 -6.70
CA VAL A 204 7.27 -16.78 -6.08
C VAL A 204 5.93 -17.35 -6.55
N ALA A 205 4.92 -16.51 -6.71
CA ALA A 205 3.58 -16.91 -7.13
C ALA A 205 3.52 -17.33 -8.61
N PHE A 206 4.23 -16.63 -9.50
CA PHE A 206 4.21 -16.91 -10.95
C PHE A 206 5.35 -17.82 -11.42
N PHE A 207 6.49 -17.88 -10.71
CA PHE A 207 7.50 -18.91 -10.93
C PHE A 207 7.11 -20.16 -10.15
N ASP A 208 6.09 -20.86 -10.63
CA ASP A 208 5.93 -22.29 -10.35
C ASP A 208 6.51 -23.08 -11.54
N PRO A 209 7.51 -23.96 -11.34
CA PRO A 209 7.95 -24.88 -12.37
C PRO A 209 6.94 -26.00 -12.68
N ARG A 210 5.75 -26.01 -12.05
CA ARG A 210 4.70 -27.03 -12.20
C ARG A 210 3.29 -26.43 -12.42
N ASP A 211 3.13 -25.70 -13.51
CA ASP A 211 1.83 -25.28 -14.05
C ASP A 211 1.30 -23.92 -13.58
N ASP A 212 0.89 -23.11 -14.57
CA ASP A 212 0.17 -21.86 -14.44
C ASP A 212 -1.02 -22.01 -13.48
N LEU A 213 -0.96 -21.34 -12.33
CA LEU A 213 -2.10 -20.85 -11.54
C LEU A 213 -3.37 -21.73 -11.54
N SER A 214 -3.21 -23.03 -11.35
CA SER A 214 -4.29 -24.04 -11.36
C SER A 214 -5.13 -24.04 -10.07
N LEU A 215 -4.93 -23.08 -9.16
CA LEU A 215 -5.58 -23.03 -7.85
C LEU A 215 -6.86 -22.18 -7.79
N LEU A 216 -7.36 -21.64 -8.92
CA LEU A 216 -8.68 -20.99 -8.98
C LEU A 216 -9.64 -21.58 -10.02
N PHE A 217 -9.18 -22.48 -10.89
CA PHE A 217 -10.01 -23.14 -11.90
C PHE A 217 -9.43 -24.52 -12.22
N GLU A 218 -9.77 -25.54 -11.45
CA GLU A 218 -9.91 -26.88 -12.03
C GLU A 218 -11.27 -26.89 -12.74
N PRO A 219 -11.34 -27.00 -14.08
CA PRO A 219 -12.49 -27.68 -14.64
C PRO A 219 -12.49 -29.07 -14.00
N GLU A 220 -13.60 -29.47 -13.37
CA GLU A 220 -13.74 -30.87 -12.96
C GLU A 220 -13.39 -31.74 -14.17
N PRO A 221 -12.57 -32.79 -14.01
CA PRO A 221 -12.28 -33.68 -15.12
C PRO A 221 -13.63 -34.13 -15.68
N GLU A 222 -13.87 -33.87 -16.97
CA GLU A 222 -15.04 -34.43 -17.64
C GLU A 222 -15.05 -35.93 -17.32
N PRO A 223 -16.15 -36.47 -16.76
CA PRO A 223 -16.19 -37.86 -16.34
C PRO A 223 -15.77 -38.71 -17.53
N ALA A 224 -14.92 -39.71 -17.28
CA ALA A 224 -14.41 -40.56 -18.34
C ALA A 224 -15.58 -41.03 -19.22
N PRO A 225 -15.44 -41.12 -20.57
CA PRO A 225 -16.55 -41.50 -21.44
C PRO A 225 -17.26 -42.79 -21.02
N GLU A 226 -16.56 -43.66 -20.29
CA GLU A 226 -17.09 -44.89 -19.69
C GLU A 226 -18.06 -44.62 -18.52
N GLU A 227 -17.80 -43.63 -17.65
CA GLU A 227 -18.67 -43.26 -16.53
C GLU A 227 -19.94 -42.52 -17.01
N ILE A 228 -19.81 -41.63 -18.01
CA ILE A 228 -20.97 -40.97 -18.67
C ILE A 228 -21.85 -42.02 -19.36
N ALA A 229 -21.25 -43.02 -20.02
CA ALA A 229 -22.00 -44.09 -20.67
C ALA A 229 -22.73 -44.98 -19.67
N GLU A 230 -22.14 -45.25 -18.50
CA GLU A 230 -22.75 -46.07 -17.45
C GLU A 230 -23.89 -45.32 -16.75
N GLU A 231 -23.72 -44.03 -16.42
CA GLU A 231 -24.78 -43.20 -15.86
C GLU A 231 -25.90 -42.91 -16.87
N ALA A 232 -25.59 -42.68 -18.15
CA ALA A 232 -26.60 -42.52 -19.20
C ALA A 232 -27.38 -43.81 -19.45
N ALA A 233 -26.73 -44.97 -19.37
CA ALA A 233 -27.39 -46.27 -19.47
C ALA A 233 -28.29 -46.55 -18.24
N ALA A 234 -27.83 -46.21 -17.04
CA ALA A 234 -28.61 -46.32 -15.81
C ALA A 234 -29.83 -45.38 -15.81
N ALA A 235 -29.65 -44.13 -16.26
CA ALA A 235 -30.72 -43.15 -16.40
C ALA A 235 -31.73 -43.55 -17.49
N ALA A 236 -31.28 -44.13 -18.61
CA ALA A 236 -32.17 -44.67 -19.65
C ALA A 236 -32.97 -45.88 -19.15
N ALA A 237 -32.37 -46.75 -18.33
CA ALA A 237 -33.06 -47.88 -17.71
C ALA A 237 -34.12 -47.43 -16.69
N ALA A 238 -33.78 -46.47 -15.81
CA ALA A 238 -34.71 -45.90 -14.84
C ALA A 238 -35.87 -45.15 -15.53
N LYS A 239 -35.58 -44.39 -16.59
CA LYS A 239 -36.60 -43.70 -17.39
C LYS A 239 -37.56 -44.70 -18.06
N LYS A 240 -37.05 -45.83 -18.54
CA LYS A 240 -37.87 -46.91 -19.14
C LYS A 240 -38.76 -47.59 -18.09
N GLU A 241 -38.25 -47.84 -16.90
CA GLU A 241 -39.02 -48.43 -15.79
C GLU A 241 -40.15 -47.50 -15.33
N ILE A 242 -39.87 -46.20 -15.19
CA ILE A 242 -40.87 -45.18 -14.86
C ILE A 242 -41.91 -45.03 -15.98
N LEU A 243 -41.51 -45.11 -17.25
CA LEU A 243 -42.42 -45.09 -18.39
C LEU A 243 -43.32 -46.34 -18.44
N ASP A 244 -42.80 -47.52 -18.11
CA ASP A 244 -43.56 -48.77 -18.05
C ASP A 244 -44.54 -48.79 -16.85
N GLU A 245 -44.18 -48.16 -15.73
CA GLU A 245 -45.05 -47.99 -14.56
C GLU A 245 -46.21 -47.02 -14.85
N LEU A 246 -45.92 -45.87 -15.46
CA LEU A 246 -46.93 -44.90 -15.90
C LEU A 246 -47.85 -45.43 -17.01
N ALA A 247 -47.37 -46.35 -17.85
CA ALA A 247 -48.18 -47.05 -18.84
C ALA A 247 -49.10 -48.10 -18.19
N ARG A 248 -48.67 -48.73 -17.09
CA ARG A 248 -49.46 -49.73 -16.35
C ARG A 248 -50.56 -49.10 -15.51
N GLU A 249 -50.36 -47.86 -15.06
CA GLU A 249 -51.38 -47.03 -14.39
C GLU A 249 -52.35 -46.33 -15.37
N GLY A 250 -52.15 -46.48 -16.70
CA GLY A 250 -53.06 -46.00 -17.72
C GLY A 250 -53.00 -44.48 -17.99
N ILE A 251 -51.95 -43.80 -17.53
CA ILE A 251 -51.77 -42.35 -17.67
C ILE A 251 -51.23 -41.99 -19.07
N ILE A 252 -50.53 -42.92 -19.73
CA ILE A 252 -49.98 -42.75 -21.09
C ILE A 252 -50.43 -43.91 -21.98
N ALA A 253 -50.95 -43.61 -23.17
CA ALA A 253 -51.23 -44.61 -24.19
C ALA A 253 -49.90 -45.15 -24.71
N GLY A 254 -49.62 -46.44 -24.46
CA GLY A 254 -48.40 -47.10 -24.89
C GLY A 254 -48.14 -46.91 -26.39
N ALA A 255 -46.91 -46.52 -26.72
CA ALA A 255 -46.44 -46.38 -28.09
C ALA A 255 -46.42 -47.75 -28.79
N ALA A 256 -47.50 -48.08 -29.51
CA ALA A 256 -47.44 -48.98 -30.64
C ALA A 256 -47.16 -48.16 -31.92
N ASN A 257 -46.25 -48.68 -32.73
CA ASN A 257 -45.54 -48.03 -33.85
C ASN A 257 -46.45 -47.74 -35.09
N PRO A 258 -45.94 -47.12 -36.17
CA PRO A 258 -46.49 -45.96 -36.85
C PRO A 258 -47.38 -46.30 -38.07
N LYS A 259 -48.06 -45.27 -38.59
CA LYS A 259 -48.92 -45.21 -39.79
C LYS A 259 -50.40 -45.49 -39.51
N ASP A 260 -51.14 -44.39 -39.34
CA ASP A 260 -52.37 -44.06 -40.07
C ASP A 260 -53.18 -43.07 -39.25
N SER A 261 -53.15 -41.79 -39.64
CA SER A 261 -54.37 -40.99 -39.78
C SER A 261 -54.03 -39.55 -40.13
N VAL A 262 -54.71 -39.12 -41.16
CA VAL A 262 -54.66 -37.83 -41.84
C VAL A 262 -55.73 -36.94 -41.20
N ASP A 263 -55.37 -35.67 -40.97
CA ASP A 263 -56.24 -34.47 -41.06
C ASP A 263 -57.23 -34.17 -39.90
N LYS A 264 -56.97 -33.08 -39.14
CA LYS A 264 -57.72 -31.79 -39.20
C LYS A 264 -57.59 -30.90 -37.94
N THR A 265 -57.02 -29.71 -38.15
CA THR A 265 -57.35 -28.37 -37.59
C THR A 265 -57.62 -28.16 -36.10
N ALA A 266 -56.83 -27.28 -35.46
CA ALA A 266 -57.34 -26.03 -34.87
C ALA A 266 -56.18 -25.10 -34.41
N GLU A 267 -56.32 -23.83 -34.75
CA GLU A 267 -55.42 -22.70 -34.48
C GLU A 267 -55.35 -22.34 -32.98
N ARG A 268 -54.16 -22.05 -32.45
CA ARG A 268 -53.95 -21.03 -31.39
C ARG A 268 -52.48 -20.58 -31.35
N GLY A 269 -52.28 -19.26 -31.40
CA GLY A 269 -50.97 -18.59 -31.42
C GLY A 269 -50.19 -18.66 -30.10
N PRO A 270 -48.99 -18.05 -30.04
CA PRO A 270 -48.03 -18.22 -28.96
C PRO A 270 -48.44 -17.40 -27.74
N GLU A 271 -48.48 -18.02 -26.55
CA GLU A 271 -48.54 -17.30 -25.28
C GLU A 271 -47.15 -17.35 -24.62
N ASP A 272 -46.57 -16.15 -24.54
CA ASP A 272 -45.43 -15.78 -23.69
C ASP A 272 -45.57 -16.36 -22.28
N VAL A 273 -44.53 -17.05 -21.81
CA VAL A 273 -44.30 -17.25 -20.38
C VAL A 273 -43.13 -16.36 -19.98
N GLY A 274 -43.45 -15.12 -19.65
CA GLY A 274 -42.54 -14.21 -18.98
C GLY A 274 -42.26 -14.66 -17.55
N ASN A 275 -41.00 -14.55 -17.13
CA ASN A 275 -40.69 -14.25 -15.74
C ASN A 275 -39.42 -13.36 -15.61
N ASN A 276 -39.65 -12.07 -15.83
CA ASN A 276 -39.35 -10.94 -14.95
C ASN A 276 -37.91 -10.77 -14.39
N ASN A 277 -37.07 -10.17 -15.23
CA ASN A 277 -36.35 -8.90 -15.02
C ASN A 277 -35.65 -8.64 -13.67
N THR A 278 -34.32 -8.55 -13.75
CA THR A 278 -33.70 -7.20 -13.76
C THR A 278 -33.12 -6.95 -15.14
N ASN A 279 -33.92 -6.29 -15.96
CA ASN A 279 -33.57 -5.86 -17.30
C ASN A 279 -32.58 -4.69 -17.21
N THR A 280 -31.29 -5.00 -17.28
CA THR A 280 -30.34 -4.07 -17.88
C THR A 280 -30.36 -4.41 -19.36
N GLY A 281 -30.79 -3.49 -20.24
CA GLY A 281 -31.03 -3.72 -21.68
C GLY A 281 -29.78 -4.03 -22.50
N PHE A 282 -28.89 -4.86 -22.01
CA PHE A 282 -27.60 -5.18 -22.57
C PHE A 282 -27.42 -6.69 -22.48
N ASN A 283 -27.56 -7.38 -23.60
CA ASN A 283 -27.37 -8.82 -23.67
C ASN A 283 -26.27 -9.14 -24.68
N ILE A 284 -25.29 -9.93 -24.25
CA ILE A 284 -24.22 -10.44 -25.10
C ILE A 284 -24.36 -11.96 -25.06
N GLU A 285 -24.72 -12.54 -26.19
CA GLU A 285 -24.86 -13.98 -26.34
C GLU A 285 -23.78 -14.48 -27.31
N ILE A 286 -23.12 -15.57 -26.92
CA ILE A 286 -22.17 -16.30 -27.75
C ILE A 286 -22.95 -17.49 -28.29
N ASP A 287 -23.09 -17.58 -29.61
CA ASP A 287 -23.70 -18.74 -30.24
C ASP A 287 -22.68 -19.91 -30.21
N ASP A 288 -22.98 -20.93 -29.41
CA ASP A 288 -22.14 -22.11 -29.22
C ASP A 288 -21.95 -22.94 -30.52
N GLU A 289 -22.84 -22.80 -31.52
CA GLU A 289 -22.78 -23.56 -32.78
C GLU A 289 -22.05 -22.79 -33.90
N THR A 290 -22.12 -21.46 -33.94
CA THR A 290 -21.50 -20.63 -35.00
C THR A 290 -20.27 -19.86 -34.55
N GLY A 291 -20.07 -19.69 -33.23
CA GLY A 291 -19.01 -18.85 -32.66
C GLY A 291 -19.21 -17.36 -32.92
N GLU A 292 -20.35 -16.95 -33.51
CA GLU A 292 -20.66 -15.55 -33.73
C GLU A 292 -21.25 -14.92 -32.46
N CYS A 293 -20.70 -13.77 -32.09
CA CYS A 293 -21.22 -12.98 -30.99
C CYS A 293 -22.39 -12.10 -31.46
N VAL A 294 -23.56 -12.33 -30.86
CA VAL A 294 -24.74 -11.48 -31.02
C VAL A 294 -24.77 -10.49 -29.85
N VAL A 295 -24.72 -9.20 -30.20
CA VAL A 295 -24.70 -8.12 -29.22
C VAL A 295 -25.96 -7.29 -29.41
N ASP A 296 -26.91 -7.43 -28.50
CA ASP A 296 -28.12 -6.63 -28.47
C ASP A 296 -27.83 -5.29 -27.79
N ALA A 297 -27.62 -4.27 -28.62
CA ALA A 297 -27.14 -2.95 -28.20
C ALA A 297 -28.28 -1.97 -27.82
N ASP A 298 -29.51 -2.44 -27.65
CA ASP A 298 -30.68 -1.57 -27.43
C ASP A 298 -30.55 -0.71 -26.16
N GLY A 299 -29.92 -1.23 -25.10
CA GLY A 299 -29.65 -0.50 -23.86
C GLY A 299 -28.41 0.38 -23.86
N LEU A 300 -27.60 0.43 -24.94
CA LEU A 300 -26.54 1.44 -25.04
C LEU A 300 -27.13 2.85 -25.06
N SER A 301 -28.35 3.00 -25.57
CA SER A 301 -29.07 4.27 -25.66
C SER A 301 -29.38 4.90 -24.29
N GLU A 302 -29.42 4.10 -23.22
CA GLU A 302 -29.68 4.55 -21.84
C GLU A 302 -28.40 4.97 -21.08
N LEU A 303 -27.21 4.71 -21.63
CA LEU A 303 -25.94 5.06 -21.00
C LEU A 303 -25.61 6.55 -21.10
N PRO A 304 -24.82 7.12 -20.17
CA PRO A 304 -24.34 8.49 -20.27
C PRO A 304 -23.58 8.74 -21.59
N GLN A 305 -23.73 9.94 -22.20
CA GLN A 305 -23.14 10.27 -23.50
C GLN A 305 -21.60 10.05 -23.58
N TRP A 306 -20.88 10.20 -22.47
CA TRP A 306 -19.43 9.95 -22.43
C TRP A 306 -19.09 8.46 -22.61
N LEU A 307 -19.99 7.57 -22.18
CA LEU A 307 -19.82 6.12 -22.22
C LEU A 307 -20.29 5.55 -23.57
N GLN A 308 -21.36 6.10 -24.15
CA GLN A 308 -21.82 5.79 -25.52
C GLN A 308 -20.75 6.05 -26.59
N ARG A 309 -19.94 7.10 -26.41
CA ARG A 309 -18.81 7.39 -27.31
C ARG A 309 -17.66 6.39 -27.20
N ARG A 310 -17.60 5.62 -26.10
CA ARG A 310 -16.48 4.71 -25.76
C ARG A 310 -16.82 3.25 -26.05
N LEU A 311 -18.06 2.83 -25.79
CA LEU A 311 -18.64 1.54 -26.15
C LEU A 311 -19.46 1.71 -27.42
N THR A 312 -18.85 1.45 -28.58
CA THR A 312 -19.62 1.31 -29.84
C THR A 312 -19.97 -0.16 -30.05
N PRO A 313 -21.10 -0.49 -30.70
CA PRO A 313 -21.51 -1.87 -30.94
C PRO A 313 -20.44 -2.66 -31.71
N GLU A 314 -19.66 -2.02 -32.57
CA GLU A 314 -18.55 -2.65 -33.31
C GLU A 314 -17.32 -2.95 -32.44
N ARG A 315 -17.09 -2.19 -31.36
CA ARG A 315 -16.05 -2.53 -30.37
C ARG A 315 -16.51 -3.70 -29.53
N LEU A 316 -17.78 -3.71 -29.17
CA LEU A 316 -18.35 -4.72 -28.30
C LEU A 316 -18.44 -6.09 -28.97
N LYS A 317 -18.82 -6.12 -30.25
CA LYS A 317 -18.76 -7.33 -31.08
C LYS A 317 -17.33 -7.89 -31.16
N ARG A 318 -16.32 -7.03 -31.39
CA ARG A 318 -14.91 -7.44 -31.43
C ARG A 318 -14.40 -8.00 -30.10
N VAL A 319 -14.76 -7.37 -28.98
CA VAL A 319 -14.40 -7.86 -27.64
C VAL A 319 -15.04 -9.22 -27.39
N CYS A 320 -16.32 -9.37 -27.73
CA CYS A 320 -17.01 -10.64 -27.58
C CYS A 320 -16.41 -11.75 -28.46
N GLU A 321 -16.18 -11.50 -29.76
CA GLU A 321 -15.57 -12.49 -30.67
C GLU A 321 -14.19 -12.94 -30.16
N ARG A 322 -13.40 -12.02 -29.63
CA ARG A 322 -12.06 -12.32 -29.09
C ARG A 322 -12.12 -13.07 -27.74
N ILE A 323 -13.08 -12.73 -26.88
CA ILE A 323 -13.31 -13.45 -25.62
C ILE A 323 -13.83 -14.87 -25.91
N GLY A 324 -14.74 -15.03 -26.86
CA GLY A 324 -15.27 -16.32 -27.30
C GLY A 324 -14.20 -17.21 -27.93
N ALA A 325 -13.33 -16.64 -28.77
CA ALA A 325 -12.25 -17.37 -29.44
C ALA A 325 -11.20 -17.94 -28.47
N ASP A 326 -10.82 -17.17 -27.43
CA ASP A 326 -9.76 -17.56 -26.49
C ASP A 326 -10.31 -17.99 -25.11
N GLN A 327 -11.62 -18.25 -24.99
CA GLN A 327 -12.31 -18.53 -23.71
C GLN A 327 -11.98 -17.52 -22.59
N GLY A 328 -11.74 -16.26 -22.95
CA GLY A 328 -11.38 -15.19 -22.00
C GLY A 328 -9.95 -15.23 -21.45
N GLN A 329 -9.06 -16.12 -21.91
CA GLN A 329 -7.69 -16.23 -21.40
C GLN A 329 -6.89 -14.92 -21.56
N THR A 330 -7.06 -14.22 -22.69
CA THR A 330 -6.40 -12.93 -22.93
C THR A 330 -6.92 -11.85 -21.98
N LEU A 331 -8.21 -11.86 -21.65
CA LEU A 331 -8.81 -10.94 -20.68
C LEU A 331 -8.24 -11.20 -19.27
N VAL A 332 -8.19 -12.47 -18.86
CA VAL A 332 -7.63 -12.87 -17.55
C VAL A 332 -6.15 -12.51 -17.45
N GLY A 333 -5.35 -12.77 -18.49
CA GLY A 333 -3.93 -12.39 -18.53
C GLY A 333 -3.74 -10.87 -18.34
N LEU A 334 -4.50 -10.07 -19.07
CA LEU A 334 -4.49 -8.60 -18.91
C LEU A 334 -4.92 -8.17 -17.50
N MET A 335 -5.85 -8.87 -16.85
CA MET A 335 -6.23 -8.57 -15.47
C MET A 335 -5.08 -8.87 -14.50
N LEU A 336 -4.45 -10.04 -14.62
CA LEU A 336 -3.32 -10.47 -13.77
C LEU A 336 -2.12 -9.50 -13.88
N ASP A 337 -1.79 -9.07 -15.10
CA ASP A 337 -0.71 -8.10 -15.35
C ASP A 337 -0.93 -6.75 -14.66
N ASN A 338 -2.19 -6.38 -14.40
CA ASN A 338 -2.57 -5.12 -13.78
C ASN A 338 -2.83 -5.22 -12.27
N ILE A 339 -2.77 -6.42 -11.67
CA ILE A 339 -2.91 -6.61 -10.21
C ILE A 339 -1.90 -5.75 -9.41
N PRO A 340 -0.59 -5.70 -9.75
CA PRO A 340 0.37 -4.88 -9.01
C PRO A 340 -0.01 -3.39 -8.97
N VAL A 341 -0.53 -2.87 -10.09
CA VAL A 341 -1.00 -1.47 -10.19
C VAL A 341 -2.22 -1.25 -9.31
N ALA A 342 -3.20 -2.16 -9.34
CA ALA A 342 -4.37 -2.09 -8.47
C ALA A 342 -4.02 -2.04 -6.98
N LEU A 343 -3.03 -2.85 -6.57
CA LEU A 343 -2.54 -2.89 -5.20
C LEU A 343 -1.86 -1.58 -4.79
N ILE A 344 -1.05 -0.98 -5.67
CA ILE A 344 -0.43 0.33 -5.41
C ILE A 344 -1.50 1.42 -5.24
N VAL A 345 -2.56 1.40 -6.07
CA VAL A 345 -3.69 2.35 -5.98
C VAL A 345 -4.51 2.13 -4.70
N LEU A 346 -4.62 0.89 -4.22
CA LEU A 346 -5.33 0.55 -3.00
C LEU A 346 -4.67 1.16 -1.74
N LEU A 347 -3.34 1.33 -1.72
CA LEU A 347 -2.60 1.89 -0.57
C LEU A 347 -3.06 3.30 -0.15
N PRO A 348 -3.04 4.33 -1.02
CA PRO A 348 -3.49 5.68 -0.66
C PRO A 348 -5.00 5.72 -0.39
N LEU A 349 -5.80 4.90 -1.06
CA LEU A 349 -7.24 4.78 -0.80
C LEU A 349 -7.48 4.28 0.63
N MET A 350 -6.78 3.23 1.04
CA MET A 350 -6.93 2.67 2.39
C MET A 350 -6.36 3.60 3.48
N ALA A 351 -5.29 4.33 3.17
CA ALA A 351 -4.77 5.37 4.05
C ALA A 351 -5.79 6.50 4.27
N LEU A 352 -6.54 6.87 3.22
CA LEU A 352 -7.63 7.85 3.30
C LEU A 352 -8.79 7.33 4.17
N VAL A 353 -9.18 6.07 4.01
CA VAL A 353 -10.19 5.43 4.88
C VAL A 353 -9.75 5.49 6.35
N LEU A 354 -8.50 5.15 6.65
CA LEU A 354 -7.96 5.27 8.01
C LEU A 354 -7.96 6.69 8.53
N LYS A 355 -7.64 7.68 7.70
CA LYS A 355 -7.71 9.11 8.06
C LYS A 355 -9.15 9.52 8.41
N ILE A 356 -10.15 9.04 7.67
CA ILE A 356 -11.58 9.28 7.95
C ILE A 356 -12.02 8.56 9.24
N LEU A 357 -11.48 7.38 9.53
CA LEU A 357 -11.82 6.57 10.70
C LEU A 357 -11.13 7.04 12.00
N TYR A 358 -10.01 7.76 11.87
CA TYR A 358 -9.22 8.30 12.98
C TYR A 358 -9.05 9.84 12.91
N PRO A 359 -10.13 10.62 12.74
CA PRO A 359 -10.03 12.08 12.58
C PRO A 359 -9.51 12.76 13.84
N LEU A 360 -9.80 12.18 15.02
CA LEU A 360 -9.36 12.70 16.32
C LEU A 360 -7.93 12.28 16.70
N SER A 361 -7.25 11.47 15.89
CA SER A 361 -5.89 11.00 16.22
C SER A 361 -4.81 12.08 16.06
N ARG A 362 -5.13 13.22 15.41
CA ARG A 362 -4.19 14.32 15.07
C ARG A 362 -2.95 13.87 14.29
N ARG A 363 -3.02 12.71 13.64
CA ARG A 363 -1.94 12.14 12.82
C ARG A 363 -2.03 12.62 11.38
N TYR A 364 -0.87 12.75 10.73
CA TYR A 364 -0.82 13.14 9.33
C TYR A 364 -1.21 12.00 8.40
N PHE A 365 -1.63 12.32 7.18
CA PHE A 365 -1.97 11.32 6.16
C PHE A 365 -0.83 10.32 5.91
N VAL A 366 0.42 10.81 5.90
CA VAL A 366 1.62 9.99 5.70
C VAL A 366 1.77 8.92 6.80
N GLU A 367 1.33 9.19 8.03
CA GLU A 367 1.39 8.21 9.11
C GLU A 367 0.39 7.06 8.91
N HIS A 368 -0.81 7.37 8.41
CA HIS A 368 -1.81 6.36 8.04
C HIS A 368 -1.34 5.56 6.83
N LEU A 369 -0.75 6.21 5.83
CA LEU A 369 -0.17 5.56 4.66
C LEU A 369 0.96 4.61 5.05
N LEU A 370 1.85 5.05 5.95
CA LEU A 370 2.93 4.23 6.47
C LEU A 370 2.40 2.97 7.17
N PHE A 371 1.32 3.07 7.94
CA PHE A 371 0.68 1.91 8.54
C PHE A 371 0.17 0.92 7.49
N VAL A 372 -0.55 1.41 6.49
CA VAL A 372 -1.07 0.57 5.40
C VAL A 372 0.06 -0.14 4.66
N ILE A 373 1.15 0.57 4.37
CA ILE A 373 2.30 -0.01 3.65
C ILE A 373 2.96 -1.12 4.43
N HIS A 374 3.18 -0.95 5.73
CA HIS A 374 3.71 -2.03 6.57
C HIS A 374 2.75 -3.21 6.65
N TYR A 375 1.44 -2.96 6.71
CA TYR A 375 0.45 -4.03 6.70
C TYR A 375 0.45 -4.81 5.39
N HIS A 376 0.49 -4.14 4.23
CA HIS A 376 0.58 -4.82 2.94
C HIS A 376 1.92 -5.54 2.75
N ALA A 377 3.03 -4.98 3.25
CA ALA A 377 4.32 -5.67 3.27
C ALA A 377 4.22 -6.97 4.09
N TYR A 378 3.57 -6.94 5.25
CA TYR A 378 3.29 -8.13 6.05
C TYR A 378 2.38 -9.14 5.32
N PHE A 379 1.34 -8.66 4.64
CA PHE A 379 0.43 -9.49 3.84
C PHE A 379 1.20 -10.25 2.75
N PHE A 380 2.04 -9.59 1.96
CA PHE A 380 2.88 -10.26 0.96
C PHE A 380 3.87 -11.24 1.58
N LEU A 381 4.49 -10.87 2.72
CA LEU A 381 5.38 -11.79 3.43
C LEU A 381 4.66 -13.06 3.86
N MET A 382 3.42 -12.95 4.37
CA MET A 382 2.61 -14.11 4.74
C MET A 382 2.26 -14.97 3.53
N LEU A 383 1.84 -14.37 2.41
CA LEU A 383 1.54 -15.13 1.19
C LEU A 383 2.78 -15.87 0.64
N ILE A 384 3.96 -15.23 0.68
CA ILE A 384 5.22 -15.89 0.32
C ILE A 384 5.47 -17.11 1.22
N LEU A 385 5.31 -16.96 2.53
CA LEU A 385 5.50 -18.05 3.49
C LEU A 385 4.49 -19.18 3.29
N GLU A 386 3.24 -18.86 2.97
CA GLU A 386 2.19 -19.84 2.65
C GLU A 386 2.53 -20.62 1.38
N ILE A 387 2.92 -19.95 0.28
CA ILE A 387 3.33 -20.62 -0.96
C ILE A 387 4.55 -21.51 -0.75
N LEU A 388 5.58 -21.01 -0.05
CA LEU A 388 6.78 -21.78 0.24
C LEU A 388 6.47 -23.00 1.12
N PHE A 389 5.62 -22.83 2.14
CA PHE A 389 5.18 -23.93 2.99
C PHE A 389 4.39 -24.97 2.19
N ALA A 390 3.47 -24.55 1.32
CA ALA A 390 2.71 -25.45 0.45
C ALA A 390 3.65 -26.28 -0.43
N ARG A 391 4.61 -25.64 -1.12
CA ARG A 391 5.60 -26.33 -1.97
C ARG A 391 6.50 -27.28 -1.18
N ILE A 392 7.02 -26.85 -0.03
CA ILE A 392 7.86 -27.70 0.83
C ILE A 392 7.04 -28.89 1.37
N SER A 393 5.79 -28.66 1.77
CA SER A 393 4.91 -29.71 2.28
C SER A 393 4.61 -30.77 1.22
N ALA A 394 4.47 -30.37 -0.05
CA ALA A 394 4.33 -31.28 -1.18
C ALA A 394 5.62 -32.09 -1.44
N LEU A 395 6.80 -31.45 -1.33
CA LEU A 395 8.10 -32.12 -1.51
C LEU A 395 8.38 -33.20 -0.45
N ILE A 396 7.96 -32.97 0.79
CA ILE A 396 8.15 -33.93 1.90
C ILE A 396 6.97 -34.91 2.04
N HIS A 397 6.00 -34.88 1.12
CA HIS A 397 4.77 -35.67 1.17
C HIS A 397 4.02 -35.57 2.51
N LEU A 398 3.94 -34.35 3.07
CA LEU A 398 3.17 -34.10 4.28
C LEU A 398 1.67 -34.37 4.00
N SER A 399 0.95 -34.90 4.99
CA SER A 399 -0.50 -35.10 4.87
C SER A 399 -1.21 -33.80 4.49
N GLY A 400 -2.05 -33.85 3.45
CA GLY A 400 -2.82 -32.70 2.95
C GLY A 400 -3.70 -32.05 4.02
N VAL A 401 -4.17 -32.82 5.01
CA VAL A 401 -4.94 -32.30 6.14
C VAL A 401 -4.07 -31.42 7.04
N ILE A 402 -2.83 -31.85 7.32
CA ILE A 402 -1.90 -31.09 8.18
C ILE A 402 -1.47 -29.81 7.48
N SER A 403 -1.07 -29.90 6.21
CA SER A 403 -0.68 -28.71 5.43
C SER A 403 -1.85 -27.74 5.28
N GLY A 404 -3.06 -28.24 4.97
CA GLY A 404 -4.28 -27.44 4.89
C GLY A 404 -4.62 -26.72 6.20
N LEU A 405 -4.54 -27.40 7.34
CA LEU A 405 -4.78 -26.77 8.65
C LEU A 405 -3.76 -25.65 8.95
N VAL A 406 -2.49 -25.85 8.61
CA VAL A 406 -1.45 -24.83 8.80
C VAL A 406 -1.70 -23.61 7.92
N LEU A 407 -2.05 -23.82 6.64
CA LEU A 407 -2.38 -22.73 5.71
C LEU A 407 -3.62 -21.95 6.18
N VAL A 408 -4.71 -22.64 6.54
CA VAL A 408 -5.93 -21.98 7.06
C VAL A 408 -5.62 -21.20 8.33
N ALA A 409 -4.84 -21.75 9.25
CA ALA A 409 -4.44 -21.05 10.47
C ALA A 409 -3.59 -19.81 10.17
N ALA A 410 -2.65 -19.89 9.23
CA ALA A 410 -1.84 -18.77 8.78
C ALA A 410 -2.70 -17.65 8.15
N SER A 411 -3.63 -18.01 7.26
CA SER A 411 -4.53 -17.05 6.63
C SER A 411 -5.50 -16.41 7.63
N CYS A 412 -5.99 -17.16 8.63
CA CYS A 412 -6.80 -16.62 9.73
C CYS A 412 -6.01 -15.68 10.64
N TYR A 413 -4.68 -15.79 10.68
CA TYR A 413 -3.84 -14.90 11.49
C TYR A 413 -3.65 -13.51 10.87
N ILE A 414 -3.76 -13.37 9.53
CA ILE A 414 -3.67 -12.07 8.83
C ILE A 414 -4.67 -11.03 9.37
N PRO A 415 -5.98 -11.30 9.47
CA PRO A 415 -6.94 -10.35 10.05
C PRO A 415 -6.68 -10.10 11.54
N VAL A 416 -6.23 -11.11 12.29
CA VAL A 416 -5.84 -10.96 13.70
C VAL A 416 -4.65 -10.00 13.82
N TYR A 417 -3.66 -10.12 12.95
CA TYR A 417 -2.51 -9.22 12.90
C TYR A 417 -2.95 -7.78 12.68
N LEU A 418 -3.85 -7.53 11.72
CA LEU A 418 -4.36 -6.18 11.43
C LEU A 418 -5.01 -5.55 12.67
N TYR A 419 -5.90 -6.28 13.35
CA TYR A 419 -6.55 -5.81 14.57
C TYR A 419 -5.52 -5.48 15.67
N VAL A 420 -4.56 -6.38 15.91
CA VAL A 420 -3.53 -6.17 16.93
C VAL A 420 -2.62 -4.98 16.56
N ALA A 421 -2.24 -4.84 15.28
CA ALA A 421 -1.40 -3.76 14.79
C ALA A 421 -2.11 -2.40 14.93
N MET A 422 -3.40 -2.30 14.59
CA MET A 422 -4.20 -1.08 14.80
C MET A 422 -4.19 -0.67 16.26
N ARG A 423 -4.37 -1.62 17.18
CA ARG A 423 -4.36 -1.32 18.62
C ARG A 423 -3.01 -0.79 19.09
N HIS A 424 -1.91 -1.40 18.65
CA HIS A 424 -0.56 -0.96 19.05
C HIS A 424 -0.19 0.41 18.48
N VAL A 425 -0.62 0.70 17.26
CA VAL A 425 -0.26 1.94 16.56
C VAL A 425 -1.10 3.11 17.03
N TYR A 426 -2.43 2.94 17.20
CA TYR A 426 -3.35 4.03 17.56
C TYR A 426 -3.66 4.13 19.06
N GLY A 427 -3.31 3.12 19.87
CA GLY A 427 -3.43 3.17 21.34
C GLY A 427 -4.86 3.25 21.90
N GLN A 428 -5.88 2.88 21.12
CA GLN A 428 -7.30 2.97 21.51
C GLN A 428 -7.79 1.76 22.33
N GLY A 429 -8.92 1.93 23.03
CA GLY A 429 -9.60 0.85 23.77
C GLY A 429 -10.09 -0.28 22.85
N ARG A 430 -10.28 -1.48 23.42
CA ARG A 430 -10.58 -2.71 22.64
C ARG A 430 -11.87 -2.62 21.83
N THR A 431 -12.96 -2.12 22.41
CA THR A 431 -14.28 -2.05 21.76
C THR A 431 -14.28 -1.06 20.60
N LEU A 432 -13.75 0.14 20.81
CA LEU A 432 -13.65 1.15 19.76
C LEU A 432 -12.73 0.69 18.62
N THR A 433 -11.60 0.05 18.96
CA THR A 433 -10.69 -0.50 17.95
C THR A 433 -11.36 -1.61 17.16
N PHE A 434 -12.18 -2.46 17.78
CA PHE A 434 -12.91 -3.53 17.10
C PHE A 434 -13.95 -2.98 16.11
N ILE A 435 -14.75 -2.00 16.52
CA ILE A 435 -15.74 -1.36 15.62
C ILE A 435 -15.03 -0.76 14.39
N LYS A 436 -13.92 -0.05 14.63
CA LYS A 436 -13.10 0.53 13.57
C LYS A 436 -12.44 -0.53 12.69
N TYR A 437 -11.95 -1.61 13.28
CA TYR A 437 -11.39 -2.74 12.56
C TYR A 437 -12.42 -3.37 11.62
N VAL A 438 -13.65 -3.63 12.09
CA VAL A 438 -14.74 -4.16 11.24
C VAL A 438 -15.05 -3.19 10.10
N ALA A 439 -15.20 -1.89 10.39
CA ALA A 439 -15.41 -0.88 9.37
C ALA A 439 -14.26 -0.84 8.34
N LEU A 440 -13.02 -0.95 8.80
CA LEU A 440 -11.84 -0.98 7.95
C LEU A 440 -11.83 -2.21 7.04
N VAL A 441 -12.13 -3.41 7.56
CA VAL A 441 -12.20 -4.65 6.77
C VAL A 441 -13.29 -4.56 5.70
N ILE A 442 -14.46 -4.02 6.02
CA ILE A 442 -15.53 -3.79 5.04
C ILE A 442 -15.07 -2.82 3.95
N CYS A 443 -14.45 -1.70 4.35
CA CYS A 443 -13.90 -0.74 3.39
C CYS A 443 -12.76 -1.34 2.54
N TYR A 444 -11.99 -2.28 3.10
CA TYR A 444 -10.93 -2.99 2.39
C TYR A 444 -11.51 -3.92 1.33
N ALA A 445 -12.53 -4.71 1.67
CA ALA A 445 -13.24 -5.54 0.71
C ALA A 445 -13.85 -4.69 -0.41
N ALA A 446 -14.55 -3.60 -0.07
CA ALA A 446 -15.16 -2.69 -1.05
C ALA A 446 -14.12 -1.95 -1.92
N GLY A 447 -12.99 -1.54 -1.32
CA GLY A 447 -11.89 -0.91 -2.05
C GLY A 447 -11.24 -1.88 -3.02
N ALA A 448 -10.97 -3.12 -2.59
CA ALA A 448 -10.41 -4.16 -3.42
C ALA A 448 -11.33 -4.49 -4.61
N THR A 449 -12.64 -4.67 -4.38
CA THR A 449 -13.60 -4.92 -5.46
C THR A 449 -13.69 -3.76 -6.43
N LEU A 450 -13.68 -2.51 -5.95
CA LEU A 450 -13.67 -1.32 -6.80
C LEU A 450 -12.40 -1.25 -7.67
N THR A 451 -11.23 -1.52 -7.09
CA THR A 451 -9.96 -1.53 -7.85
C THR A 451 -9.94 -2.64 -8.90
N MET A 452 -10.46 -3.83 -8.56
CA MET A 452 -10.54 -4.96 -9.49
C MET A 452 -11.56 -4.72 -10.61
N LEU A 453 -12.70 -4.09 -10.30
CA LEU A 453 -13.65 -3.63 -11.33
C LEU A 453 -12.99 -2.62 -12.27
N GLY A 454 -12.18 -1.70 -11.74
CA GLY A 454 -11.39 -0.77 -12.55
C GLY A 454 -10.43 -1.49 -13.51
N VAL A 455 -9.72 -2.51 -13.03
CA VAL A 455 -8.85 -3.36 -13.86
C VAL A 455 -9.64 -4.12 -14.91
N PHE A 456 -10.77 -4.72 -14.53
CA PHE A 456 -11.66 -5.43 -15.45
C PHE A 456 -12.14 -4.52 -16.58
N LEU A 457 -12.65 -3.33 -16.26
CA LEU A 457 -13.08 -2.36 -17.25
C LEU A 457 -11.92 -1.93 -18.14
N PHE A 458 -10.74 -1.68 -17.58
CA PHE A 458 -9.55 -1.36 -18.36
C PHE A 458 -9.18 -2.49 -19.34
N ALA A 459 -9.18 -3.74 -18.87
CA ALA A 459 -8.88 -4.90 -19.69
C ALA A 459 -9.92 -5.06 -20.82
N LEU A 460 -11.21 -4.93 -20.53
CA LEU A 460 -12.27 -4.92 -21.54
C LEU A 460 -12.10 -3.84 -22.61
N PHE A 461 -11.57 -2.67 -22.26
CA PHE A 461 -11.31 -1.59 -23.21
C PHE A 461 -10.02 -1.75 -24.02
N ALA A 462 -9.09 -2.58 -23.53
CA ALA A 462 -7.78 -2.84 -24.12
C ALA A 462 -7.80 -4.02 -25.11
N VAL A 463 -8.67 -5.00 -24.87
CA VAL A 463 -9.01 -6.10 -25.79
C VAL A 463 -9.64 -5.55 -27.08
#